data_AF-A0A392NS85-F1
#
_entry.id   AF-A0A392NS85-F1
#
_cell.length_a   1.000
_cell.length_b   1.000
_cell.length_c   1.000
_cell.angle_alpha   90.00
_cell.angle_beta   90.00
_cell.angle_gamma   90.00
#
_symmetry.space_group_name_H-M   'P 1'
#
loop_
_entity.id
_entity.type
_entity.pdbx_description
1 polymer ?
#
loop_
_entity_poly.entity_id
_entity_poly.type
_entity_poly.pdbx_seq_one_letter_code
_entity_poly.pdbx_strand_id
1 'polypeptide(L)' 'MKWFAEKIRDRGNGDVADDAYHRYKEDIGIMKNMNLDAYRFSISWSRVLPKGKLSGGVNREGIKYYNNLINE' A
#
# COMPACT_ATOMS: atom_id res chain seq x y z
N MET A 1 6.51 -13.54 0.90
CA MET A 1 7.81 -13.08 1.42
C MET A 1 8.14 -13.94 2.63
N LYS A 2 9.40 -14.32 2.86
CA LYS A 2 9.74 -15.11 4.06
C LYS A 2 10.03 -14.13 5.20
N TRP A 3 9.28 -14.22 6.28
CA TRP A 3 9.46 -13.38 7.46
C TRP A 3 10.49 -14.01 8.41
N PHE A 4 11.36 -13.17 8.95
CA PHE A 4 12.31 -13.52 9.99
C PHE A 4 11.83 -12.88 11.30
N ALA A 5 10.84 -13.50 11.93
CA ALA A 5 10.13 -12.93 13.08
C ALA A 5 11.08 -12.62 14.25
N GLU A 6 12.15 -13.39 14.40
CA GLU A 6 13.19 -13.20 15.41
C GLU A 6 13.96 -11.88 15.25
N LYS A 7 13.93 -11.27 14.06
CA LYS A 7 14.57 -9.98 13.78
C LYS A 7 13.64 -8.80 14.01
N ILE A 8 12.38 -9.04 14.35
CA ILE A 8 11.36 -8.01 14.58
C ILE A 8 11.09 -7.91 16.09
N ARG A 9 11.13 -6.69 16.64
CA ARG A 9 11.02 -6.44 18.10
C ARG A 9 9.82 -7.12 18.75
N ASP A 10 8.66 -7.07 18.09
CA ASP A 10 7.40 -7.63 18.56
C ASP A 10 7.01 -8.95 17.85
N ARG A 11 7.89 -9.46 16.97
CA ARG A 11 7.67 -10.65 16.13
C ARG A 11 6.47 -10.53 15.17
N GLY A 12 5.96 -9.32 14.93
CA GLY A 12 4.91 -9.06 13.96
C GLY A 12 5.39 -9.08 12.51
N ASN A 13 4.48 -8.81 11.58
CA ASN A 13 4.77 -8.68 10.16
C ASN A 13 3.83 -7.67 9.45
N GLY A 14 4.07 -7.43 8.17
CA GLY A 14 3.29 -6.51 7.34
C GLY A 14 2.26 -7.19 6.44
N ASP A 15 1.78 -8.39 6.77
CA ASP A 15 0.82 -9.12 5.92
C ASP A 15 -0.53 -8.38 5.84
N VAL A 16 -0.94 -7.74 6.94
CA VAL A 16 -2.14 -6.87 7.02
C VAL A 16 -1.76 -5.40 7.25
N ALA A 17 -0.81 -5.13 8.16
CA ALA A 17 -0.43 -3.79 8.60
C ALA A 17 -1.63 -2.97 9.15
N ASP A 18 -1.88 -1.78 8.64
CA ASP A 18 -3.03 -0.92 8.96
C ASP A 18 -4.27 -1.20 8.08
N ASP A 19 -4.16 -2.18 7.18
CA ASP A 19 -5.18 -2.54 6.20
C ASP A 19 -5.56 -1.42 5.21
N ALA A 20 -4.65 -0.47 4.98
CA ALA A 20 -4.88 0.65 4.06
C ALA A 20 -5.25 0.19 2.63
N TYR A 21 -4.88 -1.03 2.23
CA TYR A 21 -5.27 -1.59 0.92
C TYR A 21 -6.80 -1.65 0.74
N HIS A 22 -7.54 -1.93 1.81
CA HIS A 22 -9.01 -1.97 1.79
C HIS A 22 -9.63 -0.69 2.37
N ARG A 23 -8.92 0.00 3.28
CA ARG A 23 -9.47 1.09 4.09
C ARG A 23 -9.02 2.51 3.70
N TYR A 24 -8.28 2.67 2.60
CA TYR A 24 -7.73 3.97 2.21
C TYR A 24 -8.72 5.14 2.15
N LYS A 25 -10.00 4.89 1.86
CA LYS A 25 -11.05 5.92 1.85
C LYS A 25 -11.29 6.53 3.24
N GLU A 26 -11.26 5.69 4.27
CA GLU A 26 -11.42 6.11 5.66
C GLU A 26 -10.21 6.95 6.08
N ASP A 27 -9.00 6.50 5.73
CA ASP A 27 -7.76 7.22 6.00
C ASP A 27 -7.77 8.61 5.35
N ILE A 28 -8.19 8.70 4.07
CA ILE A 28 -8.33 9.98 3.36
C ILE A 28 -9.42 10.85 3.98
N GLY A 29 -10.54 10.27 4.41
CA GLY A 29 -11.60 10.99 5.11
C GLY A 29 -11.09 11.65 6.40
N ILE A 30 -10.30 10.92 7.20
CA ILE A 30 -9.67 11.47 8.41
C ILE A 30 -8.71 12.60 8.05
N MET A 31 -7.86 12.42 7.04
CA MET A 31 -6.90 13.44 6.61
C MET A 31 -7.59 14.73 6.14
N LYS A 32 -8.70 14.61 5.41
CA LYS A 32 -9.55 15.76 5.02
C LYS A 32 -10.15 16.46 6.23
N ASN A 33 -10.67 15.71 7.21
CA ASN A 33 -11.21 16.28 8.45
C ASN A 33 -10.15 17.01 9.30
N MET A 34 -8.89 16.59 9.20
CA MET A 34 -7.75 17.26 9.83
C MET A 34 -7.22 18.47 9.05
N ASN A 35 -7.81 18.79 7.89
CA ASN A 35 -7.40 19.88 7.01
C ASN A 35 -5.92 19.77 6.57
N LEU A 36 -5.48 18.56 6.22
CA LEU A 36 -4.15 18.33 5.63
C LEU A 36 -4.14 18.71 4.14
N ASP A 37 -3.13 19.44 3.72
CA ASP A 37 -2.98 19.88 2.33
C ASP A 37 -2.38 18.81 1.39
N ALA A 38 -1.68 17.83 1.96
CA ALA A 38 -0.99 16.80 1.18
C ALA A 38 -0.88 15.47 1.94
N TYR A 39 -0.99 14.37 1.19
CA TYR A 39 -0.69 13.02 1.67
C TYR A 39 0.47 12.42 0.88
N ARG A 40 1.58 12.13 1.58
CA ARG A 40 2.75 11.47 1.00
C ARG A 40 2.68 9.97 1.26
N PHE A 41 2.58 9.18 0.20
CA PHE A 41 2.60 7.72 0.28
C PHE A 41 3.64 7.11 -0.67
N SER A 42 3.91 5.81 -0.53
CA SER A 42 4.79 5.05 -1.42
C SER A 42 4.00 4.09 -2.31
N ILE A 43 4.53 3.80 -3.49
CA ILE A 43 4.01 2.75 -4.38
C ILE A 43 4.78 1.45 -4.13
N SER A 44 4.04 0.38 -3.86
CA SER A 44 4.59 -0.96 -3.68
C SER A 44 4.97 -1.55 -5.03
N TRP A 45 6.28 -1.67 -5.29
CA TRP A 45 6.80 -2.21 -6.55
C TRP A 45 6.30 -3.62 -6.83
N SER A 46 6.32 -4.51 -5.82
CA SER A 46 5.81 -5.88 -5.95
C SER A 46 4.32 -5.95 -6.22
N ARG A 47 3.54 -4.93 -5.82
CA ARG A 47 2.11 -4.83 -6.16
C ARG A 47 1.89 -4.49 -7.63
N VAL A 48 2.71 -3.60 -8.20
CA VAL A 48 2.60 -3.15 -9.60
C VAL A 48 3.27 -4.12 -10.57
N LEU A 49 4.47 -4.60 -10.22
CA LEU A 49 5.29 -5.56 -10.97
C LEU A 49 5.60 -6.77 -10.07
N PRO A 50 4.71 -7.77 -10.02
CA PRO A 50 4.88 -8.94 -9.14
C PRO A 50 6.15 -9.74 -9.41
N LYS A 51 6.61 -9.74 -10.67
CA LYS A 51 7.87 -10.39 -11.09
C LYS A 51 9.07 -9.43 -11.09
N GLY A 52 8.91 -8.21 -10.58
CA GLY A 52 9.95 -7.20 -10.47
C GLY A 52 10.39 -6.52 -11.78
N LYS A 53 9.92 -6.99 -12.95
CA LYS A 53 10.28 -6.48 -14.28
C LYS A 53 9.05 -6.31 -15.16
N LEU A 54 9.07 -5.32 -16.06
CA LEU A 54 8.00 -5.09 -17.03
C LEU A 54 7.74 -6.30 -17.94
N SER A 55 8.80 -7.01 -18.36
CA SER A 55 8.69 -8.23 -19.16
C SER A 55 7.94 -9.36 -18.43
N GLY A 56 7.84 -9.30 -17.11
CA GLY A 56 7.08 -10.24 -16.29
C GLY A 56 5.58 -9.95 -16.21
N GLY A 57 5.12 -8.85 -16.81
CA GLY A 57 3.73 -8.38 -16.79
C GLY A 57 3.45 -7.37 -15.68
N VAL A 58 2.42 -6.55 -15.92
CA VAL A 58 1.91 -5.54 -14.99
C VAL A 58 0.65 -6.06 -14.32
N ASN A 59 0.57 -5.91 -12.99
CA ASN A 59 -0.66 -6.18 -12.26
C ASN A 59 -1.63 -5.00 -12.37
N ARG A 60 -2.67 -5.15 -13.19
CA ARG A 60 -3.66 -4.09 -13.44
C ARG A 60 -4.49 -3.72 -12.20
N GLU A 61 -4.75 -4.67 -11.31
CA GLU A 61 -5.44 -4.37 -10.04
C GLU A 61 -4.57 -3.52 -9.11
N GLY A 62 -3.25 -3.73 -9.13
CA GLY A 62 -2.30 -2.86 -8.44
C GLY A 62 -2.34 -1.42 -8.95
N ILE A 63 -2.40 -1.25 -10.28
CA ILE A 63 -2.56 0.08 -10.91
C ILE A 63 -3.90 0.72 -10.52
N LYS A 64 -5.00 -0.06 -10.60
CA LYS A 64 -6.34 0.41 -10.24
C LYS A 64 -6.41 0.89 -8.79
N TYR A 65 -5.79 0.15 -7.86
CA TYR A 65 -5.70 0.57 -6.46
C TYR A 65 -5.07 1.96 -6.31
N TYR A 66 -3.89 2.20 -6.91
CA TYR A 66 -3.22 3.49 -6.79
C TYR A 66 -3.99 4.62 -7.50
N ASN A 67 -4.61 4.35 -8.65
CA ASN A 67 -5.48 5.33 -9.31
C ASN A 67 -6.67 5.71 -8.42
N ASN A 68 -7.31 4.72 -7.78
CA ASN A 68 -8.42 4.99 -6.86
C ASN A 68 -7.96 5.78 -5.63
N LEU A 69 -6.79 5.46 -5.07
CA LEU A 69 -6.20 6.19 -3.93
C LEU A 69 -5.91 7.65 -4.27
N ILE A 70 -5.34 7.92 -5.45
CA ILE A 70 -4.97 9.27 -5.89
C ILE A 70 -6.20 10.14 -6.18
N ASN A 71 -7.28 9.53 -6.66
CA ASN A 71 -8.49 10.24 -7.08
C ASN A 71 -9.53 10.42 -5.95
N GLU A 72 -9.28 9.87 -4.76
CA GLU A 72 -10.19 9.95 -3.62
C GLU A 72 -10.11 11.30 -2.91
#